data_AF-A0AA47BU89-F1
#
_entry.id   AF-A0AA47BU89-F1
#
_cell.length_a   1.000
_cell.length_b   1.000
_cell.length_c   1.000
_cell.angle_alpha   90.00
_cell.angle_beta   90.00
_cell.angle_gamma   90.00
#
_symmetry.space_group_name_H-M   'P 1'
#
loop_
_entity.id
_entity.type
_entity.pdbx_description
1 polymer ?
#
loop_
_entity_poly.entity_id
_entity_poly.type
_entity_poly.pdbx_seq_one_letter_code
_entity_poly.pdbx_strand_id
1 'polypeptide(L)'
;MGYYIDEASTSLDNLQTRLETTDLIPSQKALLSELTKKMDALKKTGIKSIAGLRTRLKSKKSLASLADDSGINPDYLAMLRRAVEGFFPKPQALKTFDWLDQDTIARLDQAGVRNTRQLYEATSSGVDKLVDNAGLKKKNLLDFLSLSDLSRIQWVSPTFARALAAAGFTRTTMVAAANPETLYEALMKANENAHFYKGKVGLRDIKRLIAAAAYVPVG
;
A
#
# COMPACT_ATOMS: atom_id res chain seq x y z
N MET A 1 -4.31 -14.80 -4.51
CA MET A 1 -3.39 -13.65 -4.66
C MET A 1 -2.94 -13.16 -3.28
N GLY A 2 -1.74 -12.58 -3.15
CA GLY A 2 -1.21 -12.12 -1.86
C GLY A 2 -1.72 -10.75 -1.41
N TYR A 3 -1.62 -10.46 -0.11
CA TYR A 3 -1.92 -9.13 0.45
C TYR A 3 -1.01 -8.04 -0.14
N TYR A 4 0.27 -8.37 -0.39
CA TYR A 4 1.24 -7.51 -1.06
C TYR A 4 1.62 -8.05 -2.43
N ILE A 5 2.27 -7.19 -3.23
CA ILE A 5 3.04 -7.63 -4.40
C ILE A 5 3.99 -8.75 -4.01
N ASP A 6 4.20 -9.70 -4.92
CA ASP A 6 5.17 -10.77 -4.73
C ASP A 6 6.59 -10.22 -4.92
N GLU A 7 7.23 -9.88 -3.80
CA GLU A 7 8.58 -9.33 -3.79
C GLU A 7 9.65 -10.30 -4.29
N ALA A 8 9.38 -11.62 -4.26
CA ALA A 8 10.32 -12.62 -4.71
C ALA A 8 10.36 -12.70 -6.25
N SER A 9 9.20 -12.58 -6.91
CA SER A 9 9.10 -12.62 -8.38
C SER A 9 9.20 -11.24 -9.03
N THR A 10 9.03 -10.14 -8.30
CA THR A 10 9.16 -8.78 -8.86
C THR A 10 10.63 -8.41 -9.06
N SER A 11 11.04 -8.23 -10.32
CA SER A 11 12.42 -7.91 -10.72
C SER A 11 12.83 -6.45 -10.49
N LEU A 12 14.12 -6.15 -10.64
CA LEU A 12 14.61 -4.77 -10.67
C LEU A 12 14.16 -3.99 -11.92
N ASP A 13 13.85 -4.67 -13.03
CA ASP A 13 13.28 -4.03 -14.21
C ASP A 13 11.84 -3.55 -13.92
N ASN A 14 11.04 -4.39 -13.26
CA ASN A 14 9.70 -4.00 -12.82
C ASN A 14 9.75 -2.81 -11.85
N LEU A 15 10.75 -2.77 -10.95
CA LEU A 15 10.98 -1.63 -10.07
C LEU A 15 11.34 -0.37 -10.86
N GLN A 16 12.24 -0.48 -11.84
CA GLN A 16 12.62 0.64 -12.70
C GLN A 16 11.41 1.20 -13.43
N THR A 17 10.64 0.35 -14.12
CA THR A 17 9.41 0.76 -14.82
C THR A 17 8.43 1.45 -13.88
N ARG A 18 8.26 0.92 -12.66
CA ARG A 18 7.39 1.56 -11.66
C ARG A 18 7.89 2.96 -11.28
N LEU A 19 9.20 3.13 -11.04
CA LEU A 19 9.75 4.44 -10.68
C LEU A 19 9.65 5.44 -11.83
N GLU A 20 9.85 5.01 -13.07
CA GLU A 20 9.77 5.86 -14.28
C GLU A 20 8.34 6.30 -14.60
N THR A 21 7.37 5.41 -14.43
CA THR A 21 5.97 5.67 -14.80
C THR A 21 5.17 6.32 -13.67
N THR A 22 5.64 6.22 -12.42
CA THR A 22 4.99 6.88 -11.27
C THR A 22 5.41 8.35 -11.21
N ASP A 23 4.43 9.26 -11.09
CA ASP A 23 4.71 10.63 -10.67
C ASP A 23 5.18 10.64 -9.21
N LEU A 24 6.49 10.53 -8.99
CA LEU A 24 7.07 10.44 -7.64
C LEU A 24 6.79 11.71 -6.82
N ILE A 25 6.61 11.51 -5.51
CA ILE A 25 6.52 12.62 -4.56
C ILE A 25 7.83 13.43 -4.55
N PRO A 26 7.79 14.74 -4.20
CA PRO A 26 8.97 15.61 -4.30
C PRO A 26 10.24 15.05 -3.67
N SER A 27 10.13 14.43 -2.48
CA SER A 27 11.25 13.82 -1.75
C SER A 27 11.85 12.57 -2.40
N GLN A 28 11.20 12.00 -3.42
CA GLN A 28 11.64 10.81 -4.14
C GLN A 28 12.06 11.10 -5.59
N LYS A 29 11.85 12.31 -6.11
CA LYS A 29 12.17 12.66 -7.51
C LYS A 29 13.63 12.43 -7.87
N ALA A 30 14.56 12.57 -6.91
CA ALA A 30 15.98 12.33 -7.14
C ALA A 30 16.29 10.87 -7.51
N LEU A 31 15.37 9.92 -7.27
CA LEU A 31 15.51 8.53 -7.72
C LEU A 31 15.55 8.40 -9.24
N LEU A 32 15.04 9.38 -10.00
CA LEU A 32 15.09 9.35 -11.46
C LEU A 32 16.48 9.70 -12.02
N SER A 33 17.36 10.30 -11.21
CA SER A 33 18.71 10.69 -11.65
C SER A 33 19.57 9.46 -11.93
N GLU A 34 19.99 9.29 -13.18
CA GLU A 34 20.75 8.12 -13.69
C GLU A 34 20.13 6.78 -13.26
N LEU A 35 18.80 6.69 -13.23
CA LEU A 35 18.07 5.52 -12.73
C LEU A 35 18.54 4.21 -13.36
N THR A 36 18.62 4.14 -14.70
CA THR A 36 19.08 2.94 -15.42
C THR A 36 20.46 2.50 -14.98
N LYS A 37 21.43 3.42 -14.94
CA LYS A 37 22.81 3.15 -14.51
C LYS A 37 22.84 2.60 -13.08
N LYS A 38 22.04 3.16 -12.18
CA LYS A 38 21.95 2.73 -10.78
C LYS A 38 21.26 1.36 -10.66
N MET A 39 20.22 1.09 -11.45
CA MET A 39 19.58 -0.23 -11.48
C MET A 39 20.52 -1.31 -12.01
N ASP A 40 21.30 -1.01 -13.06
CA ASP A 40 22.30 -1.94 -13.58
C ASP A 40 23.44 -2.20 -12.58
N ALA A 41 23.89 -1.18 -11.86
CA ALA A 41 24.86 -1.34 -10.77
C ALA A 41 24.31 -2.25 -9.66
N LEU A 42 23.04 -2.08 -9.25
CA LEU A 42 22.40 -2.98 -8.28
C LEU A 42 22.31 -4.42 -8.78
N LYS A 43 21.93 -4.63 -10.05
CA LYS A 43 21.89 -5.98 -10.66
C LYS A 43 23.26 -6.67 -10.64
N LYS A 44 24.34 -5.93 -10.92
CA LYS A 44 25.73 -6.45 -10.88
C LYS A 44 26.16 -6.94 -9.50
N THR A 45 25.55 -6.45 -8.42
CA THR A 45 25.77 -6.96 -7.05
C THR A 45 25.04 -8.27 -6.74
N GLY A 46 24.37 -8.86 -7.74
CA GLY A 46 23.62 -10.11 -7.61
C GLY A 46 22.17 -9.95 -7.14
N ILE A 47 21.68 -8.71 -6.98
CA ILE A 47 20.27 -8.45 -6.62
C ILE A 47 19.39 -8.69 -7.86
N LYS A 48 18.44 -9.63 -7.75
CA LYS A 48 17.54 -9.99 -8.85
C LYS A 48 16.08 -9.58 -8.64
N SER A 49 15.67 -9.34 -7.39
CA SER A 49 14.28 -9.09 -7.01
C SER A 49 14.15 -8.01 -5.95
N ILE A 50 12.92 -7.52 -5.75
CA ILE A 50 12.58 -6.60 -4.67
C ILE A 50 12.93 -7.19 -3.29
N ALA A 51 12.68 -8.49 -3.07
CA ALA A 51 13.04 -9.17 -1.82
C ALA A 51 14.56 -9.09 -1.54
N GLY A 52 15.37 -9.35 -2.56
CA GLY A 52 16.83 -9.23 -2.46
C GLY A 52 17.26 -7.79 -2.18
N LEU A 53 16.65 -6.82 -2.88
CA LEU A 53 16.94 -5.40 -2.68
C LEU A 53 16.60 -4.94 -1.26
N ARG A 54 15.40 -5.24 -0.76
CA ARG A 54 14.97 -4.89 0.59
C ARG A 54 15.90 -5.45 1.65
N THR A 55 16.35 -6.70 1.47
CA THR A 55 17.32 -7.33 2.37
C THR A 55 18.62 -6.54 2.44
N ARG A 56 19.16 -6.12 1.29
CA ARG A 56 20.39 -5.33 1.21
C ARG A 56 20.21 -3.90 1.76
N LEU A 57 19.02 -3.32 1.64
CA LEU A 57 18.71 -1.97 2.16
C LEU A 57 18.29 -1.94 3.65
N LYS A 58 18.02 -3.09 4.28
CA LYS A 58 17.33 -3.22 5.58
C LYS A 58 18.01 -2.54 6.76
N SER A 59 19.33 -2.55 6.83
CA SER A 59 20.10 -2.04 7.98
C SER A 59 21.15 -1.04 7.55
N LYS A 60 21.62 -0.20 8.47
CA LYS A 60 22.73 0.72 8.20
C LYS A 60 23.97 -0.03 7.69
N LYS A 61 24.27 -1.19 8.29
CA LYS A 61 25.40 -2.05 7.89
C LYS A 61 25.24 -2.60 6.47
N SER A 62 24.09 -3.21 6.16
CA SER A 62 23.85 -3.80 4.84
C SER A 62 23.78 -2.74 3.74
N LEU A 63 23.22 -1.57 4.06
CA LEU A 63 23.15 -0.44 3.13
C LEU A 63 24.53 0.12 2.83
N ALA A 64 25.39 0.30 3.85
CA ALA A 64 26.77 0.72 3.64
C ALA A 64 27.55 -0.26 2.74
N SER A 65 27.44 -1.56 3.03
CA SER A 65 28.05 -2.59 2.17
C SER A 65 27.50 -2.56 0.74
N LEU A 66 26.20 -2.32 0.54
CA LEU A 66 25.66 -2.16 -0.81
C LEU A 66 26.18 -0.89 -1.50
N ALA A 67 26.38 0.21 -0.77
CA ALA A 67 26.96 1.43 -1.31
C ALA A 67 28.38 1.16 -1.83
N ASP A 68 29.19 0.45 -1.06
CA ASP A 68 30.55 0.05 -1.43
C ASP A 68 30.55 -0.86 -2.67
N ASP A 69 29.70 -1.89 -2.68
CA ASP A 69 29.64 -2.88 -3.78
C ASP A 69 29.11 -2.29 -5.10
N SER A 70 28.17 -1.33 -5.02
CA SER A 70 27.48 -0.78 -6.19
C SER A 70 28.04 0.58 -6.65
N GLY A 71 28.86 1.24 -5.82
CA GLY A 71 29.30 2.61 -6.05
C GLY A 71 28.18 3.66 -5.96
N ILE A 72 27.01 3.30 -5.41
CA ILE A 72 25.86 4.20 -5.29
C ILE A 72 25.92 4.93 -3.95
N ASN A 73 25.67 6.24 -3.99
CA ASN A 73 25.64 7.08 -2.79
C ASN A 73 24.65 6.52 -1.72
N PRO A 74 25.07 6.41 -0.44
CA PRO A 74 24.22 5.91 0.65
C PRO A 74 22.88 6.65 0.83
N ASP A 75 22.83 7.96 0.61
CA ASP A 75 21.60 8.76 0.73
C ASP A 75 20.61 8.42 -0.39
N TYR A 76 21.11 8.15 -1.59
CA TYR A 76 20.28 7.62 -2.67
C TYR A 76 19.71 6.25 -2.28
N LEU A 77 20.52 5.34 -1.76
CA LEU A 77 20.06 4.02 -1.31
C LEU A 77 19.04 4.12 -0.16
N ALA A 78 19.22 5.08 0.75
CA ALA A 78 18.26 5.35 1.81
C ALA A 78 16.93 5.90 1.27
N MET A 79 16.97 6.75 0.24
CA MET A 79 15.77 7.22 -0.48
C MET A 79 15.08 6.07 -1.21
N LEU A 80 15.85 5.22 -1.91
CA LEU A 80 15.33 4.06 -2.63
C LEU A 80 14.65 3.09 -1.67
N ARG A 81 15.26 2.85 -0.50
CA ARG A 81 14.65 2.06 0.58
C ARG A 81 13.28 2.63 0.96
N ARG A 82 13.18 3.95 1.21
CA ARG A 82 11.90 4.58 1.59
C ARG A 82 10.84 4.41 0.51
N ALA A 83 11.22 4.51 -0.76
CA ALA A 83 10.30 4.29 -1.88
C ALA A 83 9.82 2.83 -1.94
N VAL A 84 10.74 1.87 -1.90
CA VAL A 84 10.44 0.43 -1.98
C VAL A 84 9.61 -0.04 -0.79
N GLU A 85 9.95 0.38 0.44
CA GLU A 85 9.15 0.04 1.64
C GLU A 85 7.73 0.63 1.57
N GLY A 86 7.53 1.73 0.84
CA GLY A 86 6.20 2.29 0.59
C GLY A 86 5.27 1.34 -0.18
N PHE A 87 5.81 0.36 -0.91
CA PHE A 87 5.02 -0.63 -1.65
C PHE A 87 4.44 -1.71 -0.74
N PHE A 88 4.85 -1.73 0.54
CA PHE A 88 4.40 -2.69 1.55
C PHE A 88 3.79 -1.94 2.75
N PRO A 89 2.64 -1.26 2.60
CA PRO A 89 2.01 -0.55 3.70
C PRO A 89 1.81 -1.47 4.90
N LYS A 90 2.16 -0.99 6.09
CA LYS A 90 2.02 -1.76 7.33
C LYS A 90 0.54 -2.15 7.52
N PRO A 91 0.22 -3.41 7.87
CA PRO A 91 -1.15 -3.81 8.19
C PRO A 91 -1.66 -2.99 9.38
N GLN A 92 -2.90 -2.51 9.27
CA GLN A 92 -3.51 -1.68 10.30
C GLN A 92 -4.21 -2.57 11.31
N ALA A 93 -4.07 -2.28 12.60
CA ALA A 93 -4.85 -2.99 13.61
C ALA A 93 -6.35 -2.68 13.40
N LEU A 94 -7.22 -3.67 13.52
CA LEU A 94 -8.66 -3.46 13.29
C LEU A 94 -9.27 -2.47 14.29
N LYS A 95 -8.72 -2.42 15.51
CA LYS A 95 -9.08 -1.42 16.53
C LYS A 95 -8.81 0.03 16.11
N THR A 96 -8.02 0.27 15.06
CA THR A 96 -7.81 1.62 14.50
C THR A 96 -9.07 2.12 13.78
N PHE A 97 -9.98 1.22 13.40
CA PHE A 97 -11.29 1.57 12.85
C PHE A 97 -12.32 1.72 13.98
N ASP A 98 -12.02 2.56 14.97
CA ASP A 98 -12.81 2.77 16.19
C ASP A 98 -14.22 3.34 15.95
N TRP A 99 -14.48 3.86 14.75
CA TRP A 99 -15.80 4.28 14.28
C TRP A 99 -16.68 3.15 13.75
N LEU A 100 -16.17 1.91 13.67
CA LEU A 100 -16.94 0.73 13.28
C LEU A 100 -17.46 -0.02 14.50
N ASP A 101 -18.28 -1.05 14.22
CA ASP A 101 -18.92 -1.89 15.23
C ASP A 101 -17.89 -2.61 16.13
N GLN A 102 -17.90 -2.26 17.42
CA GLN A 102 -16.93 -2.75 18.40
C GLN A 102 -17.12 -4.24 18.73
N ASP A 103 -18.35 -4.75 18.66
CA ASP A 103 -18.64 -6.18 18.84
C ASP A 103 -17.99 -7.01 17.72
N THR A 104 -18.07 -6.55 16.47
CA THR A 104 -17.37 -7.16 15.34
C THR A 104 -15.85 -7.18 15.57
N ILE A 105 -15.25 -6.09 16.08
CA ILE A 105 -13.80 -6.05 16.40
C ILE A 105 -13.46 -7.09 17.47
N ALA A 106 -14.23 -7.17 18.55
CA ALA A 106 -14.00 -8.12 19.63
C ALA A 106 -14.09 -9.58 19.15
N ARG A 107 -15.08 -9.90 18.33
CA ARG A 107 -15.26 -11.24 17.74
C ARG A 107 -14.14 -11.61 16.78
N LEU A 108 -13.70 -10.68 15.94
CA LEU A 108 -12.55 -10.90 15.05
C LEU A 108 -11.27 -11.14 15.86
N ASP A 109 -11.04 -10.40 16.95
CA ASP A 109 -9.88 -10.63 17.83
C ASP A 109 -9.93 -12.01 18.50
N GLN A 110 -11.11 -12.43 19.00
CA GLN A 110 -11.33 -13.78 19.53
C GLN A 110 -11.04 -14.88 18.49
N ALA A 111 -11.32 -14.61 17.22
CA ALA A 111 -10.98 -15.49 16.10
C ALA A 111 -9.51 -15.38 15.64
N GLY A 112 -8.67 -14.59 16.33
CA GLY A 112 -7.26 -14.39 16.00
C GLY A 112 -6.99 -13.38 14.88
N VAL A 113 -8.02 -12.67 14.41
CA VAL A 113 -7.97 -11.69 13.32
C VAL A 113 -7.88 -10.28 13.90
N ARG A 114 -6.67 -9.73 13.98
CA ARG A 114 -6.37 -8.46 14.68
C ARG A 114 -5.98 -7.30 13.77
N ASN A 115 -5.64 -7.59 12.51
CA ASN A 115 -5.20 -6.57 11.55
C ASN A 115 -5.71 -6.83 10.13
N THR A 116 -5.59 -5.82 9.27
CA THR A 116 -6.07 -5.84 7.88
C THR A 116 -5.50 -6.99 7.05
N ARG A 117 -4.25 -7.39 7.29
CA ARG A 117 -3.62 -8.51 6.58
C ARG A 117 -4.20 -9.86 7.01
N GLN A 118 -4.33 -10.07 8.32
CA GLN A 118 -4.96 -11.28 8.84
C GLN A 118 -6.41 -11.39 8.37
N LEU A 119 -7.14 -10.27 8.31
CA LEU A 119 -8.51 -10.26 7.81
C LEU A 119 -8.56 -10.66 6.34
N TYR A 120 -7.71 -10.05 5.50
CA TYR A 120 -7.60 -10.43 4.09
C TYR A 120 -7.31 -11.92 3.91
N GLU A 121 -6.32 -12.45 4.64
CA GLU A 121 -5.92 -13.86 4.60
C GLU A 121 -7.06 -14.78 5.09
N ALA A 122 -7.79 -14.39 6.14
CA ALA A 122 -8.92 -15.17 6.65
C ALA A 122 -10.11 -15.22 5.67
N THR A 123 -10.25 -14.22 4.79
CA THR A 123 -11.35 -14.13 3.82
C THR A 123 -10.95 -14.45 2.38
N SER A 124 -9.72 -14.87 2.12
CA SER A 124 -9.22 -15.10 0.75
C SER A 124 -9.95 -16.23 0.01
N SER A 125 -10.67 -17.10 0.74
CA SER A 125 -11.48 -18.19 0.19
C SER A 125 -12.98 -17.94 0.32
N GLY A 126 -13.38 -16.69 0.58
CA GLY A 126 -14.76 -16.30 0.86
C GLY A 126 -14.96 -15.88 2.32
N VAL A 127 -16.01 -15.10 2.56
CA VAL A 127 -16.29 -14.50 3.87
C VAL A 127 -17.13 -15.39 4.78
N ASP A 128 -17.88 -16.35 4.21
CA ASP A 128 -18.94 -17.06 4.93
C ASP A 128 -18.37 -17.89 6.09
N LYS A 129 -17.22 -18.57 5.89
CA LYS A 129 -16.53 -19.30 6.97
C LYS A 129 -16.19 -18.42 8.18
N LEU A 130 -15.71 -17.20 7.93
CA LEU A 130 -15.37 -16.28 9.01
C LEU A 130 -16.62 -15.72 9.69
N VAL A 131 -17.66 -15.42 8.90
CA VAL A 131 -18.96 -14.97 9.39
C VAL A 131 -19.57 -16.00 10.33
N ASP A 132 -19.61 -17.26 9.92
CA ASP A 132 -20.20 -18.36 10.69
C ASP A 132 -19.39 -18.65 11.95
N ASN A 133 -18.06 -18.80 11.82
CA ASN A 133 -17.19 -19.16 12.95
C ASN A 133 -17.12 -18.06 14.02
N ALA A 134 -17.14 -16.79 13.63
CA ALA A 134 -17.07 -15.67 14.58
C ALA A 134 -18.46 -15.11 14.95
N GLY A 135 -19.54 -15.64 14.38
CA GLY A 135 -20.91 -15.18 14.64
C GLY A 135 -21.12 -13.71 14.25
N LEU A 136 -20.61 -13.30 13.09
CA LEU A 136 -20.63 -11.91 12.62
C LEU A 136 -21.88 -11.60 11.81
N LYS A 137 -22.24 -10.31 11.74
CA LYS A 137 -23.14 -9.82 10.70
C LYS A 137 -22.33 -9.55 9.42
N LYS A 138 -22.68 -10.21 8.32
CA LYS A 138 -21.99 -10.06 7.01
C LYS A 138 -21.82 -8.60 6.62
N LYS A 139 -22.85 -7.76 6.81
CA LYS A 139 -22.81 -6.32 6.51
C LYS A 139 -21.66 -5.61 7.25
N ASN A 140 -21.51 -5.85 8.56
CA ASN A 140 -20.48 -5.20 9.36
C ASN A 140 -19.08 -5.62 8.88
N LEU A 141 -18.90 -6.90 8.53
CA LEU A 141 -17.64 -7.42 8.01
C LEU A 141 -17.23 -6.76 6.68
N LEU A 142 -18.18 -6.45 5.80
CA LEU A 142 -17.89 -5.82 4.50
C LEU A 142 -17.23 -4.44 4.66
N ASP A 143 -17.60 -3.66 5.67
CA ASP A 143 -16.96 -2.37 5.95
C ASP A 143 -15.49 -2.56 6.35
N PHE A 144 -15.20 -3.53 7.22
CA PHE A 144 -13.82 -3.88 7.58
C PHE A 144 -13.01 -4.37 6.37
N LEU A 145 -13.62 -5.16 5.49
CA LEU A 145 -12.96 -5.66 4.28
C LEU A 145 -12.64 -4.53 3.31
N SER A 146 -13.59 -3.60 3.10
CA SER A 146 -13.40 -2.41 2.28
C SER A 146 -12.22 -1.57 2.77
N LEU A 147 -12.21 -1.22 4.06
CA LEU A 147 -11.12 -0.45 4.66
C LEU A 147 -9.78 -1.20 4.64
N SER A 148 -9.81 -2.51 4.84
CA SER A 148 -8.62 -3.36 4.81
C SER A 148 -8.02 -3.44 3.41
N ASP A 149 -8.85 -3.57 2.39
CA ASP A 149 -8.39 -3.60 0.99
C ASP A 149 -7.80 -2.24 0.61
N LEU A 150 -8.52 -1.14 0.85
CA LEU A 150 -8.05 0.22 0.55
C LEU A 150 -6.74 0.58 1.28
N SER A 151 -6.53 0.08 2.51
CA SER A 151 -5.31 0.30 3.29
C SER A 151 -4.06 -0.37 2.71
N ARG A 152 -4.21 -1.18 1.65
CA ARG A 152 -3.08 -1.79 0.90
C ARG A 152 -2.48 -0.84 -0.12
N ILE A 153 -3.17 0.24 -0.47
CA ILE A 153 -2.67 1.24 -1.42
C ILE A 153 -1.57 2.06 -0.73
N GLN A 154 -0.46 2.26 -1.44
CA GLN A 154 0.63 3.10 -0.96
C GLN A 154 0.11 4.50 -0.58
N TRP A 155 0.56 5.00 0.58
CA TRP A 155 0.18 6.29 1.19
C TRP A 155 -1.26 6.41 1.73
N VAL A 156 -2.07 5.35 1.69
CA VAL A 156 -3.42 5.38 2.28
C VAL A 156 -3.39 5.06 3.77
N SER A 157 -3.83 6.02 4.59
CA SER A 157 -4.07 5.84 6.02
C SER A 157 -5.46 5.24 6.27
N PRO A 158 -5.75 4.71 7.48
CA PRO A 158 -7.11 4.31 7.87
C PRO A 158 -8.18 5.38 7.65
N THR A 159 -7.86 6.63 7.95
CA THR A 159 -8.78 7.76 7.78
C THR A 159 -8.99 8.11 6.31
N PHE A 160 -7.96 7.98 5.48
CA PHE A 160 -8.09 8.20 4.04
C PHE A 160 -8.84 7.04 3.36
N ALA A 161 -8.63 5.80 3.80
CA ALA A 161 -9.43 4.64 3.38
C ALA A 161 -10.92 4.85 3.70
N ARG A 162 -11.24 5.39 4.89
CA ARG A 162 -12.61 5.76 5.25
C ARG A 162 -13.20 6.80 4.31
N ALA A 163 -12.42 7.81 3.95
CA ALA A 163 -12.85 8.84 3.00
C ALA A 163 -13.12 8.28 1.60
N LEU A 164 -12.26 7.38 1.10
CA LEU A 164 -12.46 6.68 -0.17
C LEU A 164 -13.73 5.82 -0.16
N ALA A 165 -13.95 5.05 0.90
CA ALA A 165 -15.16 4.24 1.05
C ALA A 165 -16.43 5.11 1.09
N ALA A 166 -16.40 6.23 1.83
CA ALA A 166 -17.49 7.21 1.88
C ALA A 166 -17.73 7.89 0.52
N ALA A 167 -16.69 8.04 -0.31
CA ALA A 167 -16.78 8.52 -1.68
C ALA A 167 -17.25 7.45 -2.69
N GLY A 168 -17.56 6.23 -2.23
CA GLY A 168 -18.07 5.12 -3.05
C GLY A 168 -17.00 4.18 -3.60
N PHE A 169 -15.73 4.37 -3.26
CA PHE A 169 -14.62 3.52 -3.69
C PHE A 169 -14.25 2.55 -2.58
N THR A 170 -14.81 1.34 -2.62
CA THR A 170 -14.69 0.35 -1.53
C THR A 170 -13.63 -0.73 -1.76
N ARG A 171 -12.94 -0.69 -2.92
CA ARG A 171 -11.91 -1.66 -3.29
C ARG A 171 -10.78 -0.98 -4.03
N THR A 172 -9.59 -1.52 -3.91
CA THR A 172 -8.38 -1.09 -4.64
C THR A 172 -8.56 -1.11 -6.15
N THR A 173 -9.28 -2.10 -6.68
CA THR A 173 -9.61 -2.19 -8.10
C THR A 173 -10.50 -1.05 -8.59
N MET A 174 -11.43 -0.58 -7.76
CA MET A 174 -12.27 0.57 -8.10
C MET A 174 -11.46 1.86 -8.13
N VAL A 175 -10.50 2.02 -7.21
CA VAL A 175 -9.57 3.16 -7.21
C VAL A 175 -8.65 3.10 -8.44
N ALA A 176 -8.08 1.93 -8.75
CA ALA A 176 -7.19 1.75 -9.89
C ALA A 176 -7.86 2.02 -11.24
N ALA A 177 -9.17 1.74 -11.36
CA ALA A 177 -9.95 1.97 -12.57
C ALA A 177 -10.63 3.35 -12.62
N ALA A 178 -10.46 4.19 -11.59
CA ALA A 178 -11.19 5.45 -11.49
C ALA A 178 -10.69 6.50 -12.50
N ASN A 179 -11.61 7.34 -12.97
CA ASN A 179 -11.23 8.62 -13.56
C ASN A 179 -10.71 9.56 -12.45
N PRO A 180 -9.54 10.21 -12.62
CA PRO A 180 -8.94 11.06 -11.59
C PRO A 180 -9.82 12.23 -11.14
N GLU A 181 -10.49 12.90 -12.09
CA GLU A 181 -11.34 14.04 -11.83
C GLU A 181 -12.60 13.61 -11.05
N THR A 182 -13.26 12.53 -11.48
CA THR A 182 -14.41 11.95 -10.77
C THR A 182 -14.07 11.51 -9.34
N LEU A 183 -12.94 10.81 -9.15
CA LEU A 183 -12.52 10.39 -7.81
C LEU A 183 -12.21 11.59 -6.92
N TYR A 184 -11.53 12.60 -7.47
CA TYR A 184 -11.22 13.83 -6.76
C TYR A 184 -12.49 14.54 -6.27
N GLU A 185 -13.46 14.76 -7.15
CA GLU A 185 -14.74 15.42 -6.81
C GLU A 185 -15.52 14.64 -5.74
N ALA A 186 -15.65 13.32 -5.91
CA ALA A 186 -16.34 12.46 -4.95
C ALA A 186 -15.66 12.49 -3.58
N LEU A 187 -14.33 12.46 -3.55
CA LEU A 187 -13.54 12.51 -2.32
C LEU A 187 -13.66 13.87 -1.61
N MET A 188 -13.61 14.98 -2.35
CA MET A 188 -13.79 16.32 -1.77
C MET A 188 -15.18 16.44 -1.16
N LYS A 189 -16.23 16.02 -1.89
CA LYS A 189 -17.62 16.03 -1.41
C LYS A 189 -17.81 15.17 -0.16
N ALA A 190 -17.21 13.98 -0.13
CA ALA A 190 -17.28 13.10 1.04
C ALA A 190 -16.56 13.70 2.27
N ASN A 191 -15.47 14.46 2.06
CA ASN A 191 -14.66 15.02 3.15
C ASN A 191 -15.15 16.41 3.63
N GLU A 192 -15.98 17.11 2.86
CA GLU A 192 -16.43 18.49 3.13
C GLU A 192 -17.01 18.69 4.53
N ASN A 193 -17.92 17.80 4.95
CA ASN A 193 -18.57 17.87 6.27
C ASN A 193 -18.02 16.85 7.27
N ALA A 194 -17.50 15.73 6.78
CA ALA A 194 -17.07 14.62 7.64
C ALA A 194 -15.63 14.79 8.16
N HIS A 195 -14.82 15.62 7.51
CA HIS A 195 -13.44 15.93 7.89
C HIS A 195 -12.59 14.70 8.26
N PHE A 196 -12.72 13.62 7.49
CA PHE A 196 -11.96 12.39 7.69
C PHE A 196 -10.45 12.64 7.71
N TYR A 197 -9.97 13.63 6.94
CA TYR A 197 -8.58 14.07 6.96
C TYR A 197 -8.46 15.60 6.79
N LYS A 198 -7.33 16.16 7.26
CA LYS A 198 -7.05 17.62 7.26
C LYS A 198 -6.07 18.07 6.16
N GLY A 199 -5.45 17.13 5.45
CA GLY A 199 -4.44 17.42 4.42
C GLY A 199 -5.05 18.05 3.16
N LYS A 200 -4.25 18.87 2.46
CA LYS A 200 -4.59 19.34 1.12
C LYS A 200 -4.26 18.24 0.12
N VAL A 201 -5.29 17.57 -0.39
CA VAL A 201 -5.17 16.56 -1.43
C VAL A 201 -5.58 17.22 -2.74
N GLY A 202 -4.68 17.25 -3.72
CA GLY A 202 -4.97 17.79 -5.06
C GLY A 202 -5.17 16.70 -6.10
N LEU A 203 -5.63 17.08 -7.29
CA LEU A 203 -5.81 16.16 -8.43
C LEU A 203 -4.54 15.36 -8.76
N ARG A 204 -3.35 15.95 -8.60
CA ARG A 204 -2.07 15.27 -8.80
C ARG A 204 -1.86 14.13 -7.80
N ASP A 205 -2.27 14.32 -6.55
CA ASP A 205 -2.17 13.27 -5.52
C ASP A 205 -3.18 12.15 -5.80
N ILE A 206 -4.34 12.47 -6.35
CA ILE A 206 -5.31 11.48 -6.83
C ILE A 206 -4.76 10.65 -8.00
N LYS A 207 -4.10 11.29 -8.97
CA LYS A 207 -3.45 10.57 -10.09
C LYS A 207 -2.37 9.60 -9.57
N ARG A 208 -1.59 10.03 -8.57
CA ARG A 208 -0.62 9.16 -7.87
C ARG A 208 -1.28 8.00 -7.14
N LEU A 209 -2.38 8.27 -6.43
CA LEU A 209 -3.15 7.25 -5.71
C LEU A 209 -3.67 6.16 -6.65
N ILE A 210 -4.25 6.56 -7.80
CA ILE A 210 -4.77 5.65 -8.82
C ILE A 210 -3.64 4.77 -9.37
N ALA A 211 -2.50 5.39 -9.73
CA ALA A 211 -1.33 4.66 -10.19
C ALA A 211 -0.80 3.67 -9.13
N ALA A 212 -0.76 4.08 -7.86
CA ALA A 212 -0.36 3.20 -6.77
C ALA A 212 -1.33 2.03 -6.55
N ALA A 213 -2.63 2.26 -6.69
CA ALA A 213 -3.66 1.24 -6.55
C ALA A 213 -3.55 0.16 -7.64
N ALA A 214 -3.13 0.53 -8.86
CA ALA A 214 -2.93 -0.41 -9.96
C ALA A 214 -1.82 -1.45 -9.69
N TYR A 215 -0.91 -1.17 -8.75
CA TYR A 215 0.12 -2.12 -8.32
C TYR A 215 -0.35 -3.05 -7.18
N VAL A 216 -1.56 -2.85 -6.63
CA VAL A 216 -2.07 -3.73 -5.57
C VAL A 216 -2.60 -5.02 -6.20
N PRO A 217 -2.16 -6.22 -5.75
CA PRO A 217 -2.66 -7.47 -6.31
C PRO A 217 -4.17 -7.65 -6.07
N VAL A 218 -4.88 -8.05 -7.12
CA VAL A 218 -6.32 -8.32 -7.07
C VAL A 218 -6.57 -9.62 -6.31
N GLY A 219 -7.36 -9.55 -5.23
CA GLY A 219 -7.76 -10.68 -4.39
C GLY A 219 -8.92 -11.46 -4.97
#